data_AF-A0A0E0PTU1-F1
#
_entry.id   AF-A0A0E0PTU1-F1
#
_cell.length_a   1.000
_cell.length_b   1.000
_cell.length_c   1.000
_cell.angle_alpha   90.00
_cell.angle_beta   90.00
_cell.angle_gamma   90.00
#
_symmetry.space_group_name_H-M   'P 1'
#
loop_
_entity.id
_entity.type
_entity.pdbx_description
1 polymer ?
#
loop_
_entity_poly.entity_id
_entity_poly.type
_entity_poly.pdbx_seq_one_letter_code
_entity_poly.pdbx_strand_id
1 'polypeptide(L)'
;MDQCVRRCDEAVERGRELRAKKSLVALALLLKGTALLNLADCASDCKAAIRALKQSLDEHYHKGTEAILDEAESTMEEMEELEEEAAKHHREKGKELLSQKKYKEAAIQFTKAIKKNALNPRNFSDRAKCRIELNALAEGLEDADKSIELDPTFWKGYLRKGEVQFLMHNYEDAMTTYLDGLKYGPQKTTIYDGIKRCLEQIKMAKDRDERAKDLWEAFKKSSSSQVEKLMMQRDVVTVELKSAKERNANLEQQLSEQISHIERLLSIQNSEPPHFICPISQEVMNDPHFAADGHTYEAEHIRKWLNDGHDTSPMTNEITSSYIATKN
;
A
#
# COMPACT_ATOMS: atom_id res chain seq x y z
N MET A 1 54.65 -10.09 13.24
CA MET A 1 54.20 -11.24 14.05
C MET A 1 53.57 -12.34 13.20
N ASP A 2 53.11 -12.06 11.97
CA ASP A 2 52.60 -13.08 11.02
C ASP A 2 53.57 -14.23 10.71
N GLN A 3 54.87 -13.95 10.65
CA GLN A 3 55.89 -14.99 10.51
C GLN A 3 55.93 -15.95 11.72
N CYS A 4 55.53 -15.50 12.90
CA CYS A 4 55.45 -16.33 14.11
C CYS A 4 54.32 -17.36 13.98
N VAL A 5 53.12 -16.92 13.55
CA VAL A 5 51.96 -17.81 13.35
C VAL A 5 52.27 -18.88 12.31
N ARG A 6 52.87 -18.50 11.16
CA ARG A 6 53.26 -19.45 10.11
C ARG A 6 54.26 -20.49 10.59
N ARG A 7 55.27 -20.08 11.36
CA ARG A 7 56.26 -21.00 11.93
C ARG A 7 55.63 -21.94 12.96
N CYS A 8 54.61 -21.48 13.69
CA CYS A 8 53.86 -22.36 14.58
C CYS A 8 53.03 -23.38 13.79
N ASP A 9 52.42 -22.99 12.67
CA ASP A 9 51.70 -23.91 11.78
C ASP A 9 52.63 -25.00 11.21
N GLU A 10 53.78 -24.62 10.68
CA GLU A 10 54.81 -25.55 10.20
C GLU A 10 55.30 -26.49 11.33
N ALA A 11 55.46 -25.97 12.55
CA ALA A 11 55.87 -26.76 13.70
C ALA A 11 54.82 -27.80 14.11
N VAL A 12 53.53 -27.44 14.02
CA VAL A 12 52.41 -28.36 14.29
C VAL A 12 52.34 -29.45 13.24
N GLU A 13 52.42 -29.10 11.95
CA GLU A 13 52.39 -30.06 10.85
C GLU A 13 53.55 -31.05 10.94
N ARG A 14 54.79 -30.54 11.01
CA ARG A 14 55.98 -31.37 11.11
C ARG A 14 56.02 -32.19 12.39
N GLY A 15 55.53 -31.63 13.50
CA GLY A 15 55.38 -32.34 14.77
C GLY A 15 54.45 -33.55 14.65
N ARG A 16 53.33 -33.40 13.93
CA ARG A 16 52.39 -34.49 13.65
C ARG A 16 52.97 -35.54 12.71
N GLU A 17 53.65 -35.12 11.63
CA GLU A 17 54.31 -36.03 10.68
C GLU A 17 55.37 -36.91 11.36
N LEU A 18 56.20 -36.29 12.19
CA LEU A 18 57.27 -36.97 12.92
C LEU A 18 56.77 -37.74 14.16
N ARG A 19 55.46 -37.74 14.43
CA ARG A 19 54.84 -38.32 15.64
C ARG A 19 55.55 -37.86 16.92
N ALA A 20 55.85 -36.56 16.99
CA ALA A 20 56.46 -35.95 18.15
C ALA A 20 55.57 -36.08 19.39
N LYS A 21 56.13 -35.82 20.58
CA LYS A 21 55.35 -35.83 21.83
C LYS A 21 54.19 -34.84 21.72
N LYS A 22 52.98 -35.28 22.09
CA LYS A 22 51.77 -34.46 22.08
C LYS A 22 51.92 -33.14 22.82
N SER A 23 52.69 -33.13 23.92
CA SER A 23 53.00 -31.91 24.67
C SER A 23 53.78 -30.85 23.86
N LEU A 24 54.61 -31.27 22.89
CA LEU A 24 55.33 -30.34 22.02
C LEU A 24 54.41 -29.75 20.94
N VAL A 25 53.50 -30.57 20.39
CA VAL A 25 52.49 -30.11 19.43
C VAL A 25 51.51 -29.15 20.10
N ALA A 26 51.07 -29.46 21.32
CA ALA A 26 50.26 -28.57 22.15
C ALA A 26 50.98 -27.24 22.44
N LEU A 27 52.27 -27.27 22.79
CA LEU A 27 53.05 -26.04 23.02
C LEU A 27 53.11 -25.15 21.77
N ALA A 28 53.28 -25.73 20.57
CA ALA A 28 53.26 -24.96 19.33
C ALA A 28 51.89 -24.32 19.06
N LEU A 29 50.79 -25.02 19.38
CA LEU A 29 49.43 -24.48 19.29
C LEU A 29 49.15 -23.38 20.32
N LEU A 30 49.67 -23.52 21.55
CA LEU A 30 49.62 -22.47 22.56
C LEU A 30 50.33 -21.20 22.08
N LEU A 31 51.57 -21.32 21.61
CA LEU A 31 52.35 -20.20 21.09
C LEU A 31 51.64 -19.53 19.90
N LYS A 32 51.02 -20.32 19.03
CA LYS A 32 50.17 -19.81 17.95
C LYS A 32 48.99 -19.01 18.49
N GLY A 33 48.26 -19.56 19.46
CA GLY A 33 47.13 -18.91 20.11
C GLY A 33 47.51 -17.56 20.73
N THR A 34 48.57 -17.53 21.53
CA THR A 34 49.05 -16.29 22.17
C THR A 34 49.55 -15.27 21.14
N ALA A 35 50.23 -15.70 20.08
CA ALA A 35 50.66 -14.79 19.01
C ALA A 35 49.47 -14.18 18.25
N LEU A 36 48.39 -14.93 18.08
CA LEU A 36 47.16 -14.44 17.46
C LEU A 36 46.39 -13.48 18.38
N LEU A 37 46.36 -13.71 19.70
CA LEU A 37 45.75 -12.78 20.66
C LEU A 37 46.45 -11.42 20.64
N ASN A 38 47.78 -11.40 20.61
CA ASN A 38 48.56 -10.16 20.53
C ASN A 38 48.37 -9.39 19.22
N LEU A 39 47.80 -10.04 18.20
CA LEU A 39 47.50 -9.46 16.90
C LEU A 39 46.01 -9.12 16.73
N ALA A 40 45.17 -9.45 17.69
CA ALA A 40 43.73 -9.27 17.56
C ALA A 40 43.35 -7.80 17.72
N ASP A 41 42.77 -7.22 16.66
CA ASP A 41 42.24 -5.85 16.66
C ASP A 41 40.71 -5.82 16.82
N CYS A 42 40.04 -6.95 16.57
CA CYS A 42 38.60 -7.12 16.71
C CYS A 42 38.24 -8.47 17.32
N ALA A 43 37.01 -8.60 17.84
CA ALA A 43 36.55 -9.85 18.44
C ALA A 43 36.62 -11.05 17.49
N SER A 44 36.46 -10.81 16.18
CA SER A 44 36.53 -11.86 15.18
C SER A 44 37.93 -12.47 15.03
N ASP A 45 38.99 -11.70 15.31
CA ASP A 45 40.38 -12.16 15.26
C ASP A 45 40.68 -13.11 16.43
N CYS A 46 40.10 -12.86 17.61
CA CYS A 46 40.20 -13.72 18.78
C CYS A 46 39.69 -15.14 18.50
N LYS A 47 38.74 -15.33 17.58
CA LYS A 47 38.18 -16.66 17.23
C LYS A 47 39.23 -17.61 16.65
N ALA A 48 40.25 -17.10 15.96
CA ALA A 48 41.34 -17.93 15.47
C ALA A 48 42.27 -18.35 16.62
N ALA A 49 42.54 -17.43 17.55
CA ALA A 49 43.36 -17.70 18.73
C ALA A 49 42.70 -18.73 19.66
N ILE A 50 41.43 -18.50 20.02
CA ILE A 50 40.62 -19.39 20.88
C ILE A 50 40.57 -20.80 20.29
N ARG A 51 40.38 -20.94 18.97
CA ARG A 51 40.43 -22.25 18.31
C ARG A 51 41.78 -22.95 18.46
N ALA A 52 42.89 -22.22 18.31
CA ALA A 52 44.22 -22.79 18.48
C ALA A 52 44.48 -23.22 19.95
N LEU A 53 44.02 -22.43 20.92
CA LEU A 53 44.11 -22.76 22.35
C LEU A 53 43.26 -23.99 22.73
N LYS A 54 42.03 -24.10 22.22
CA LYS A 54 41.18 -25.29 22.37
C LYS A 54 41.85 -26.53 21.78
N GLN A 55 42.40 -26.43 20.57
CA GLN A 55 43.17 -27.52 19.95
C GLN A 55 44.40 -27.90 20.78
N SER A 56 45.08 -26.93 21.41
CA SER A 56 46.20 -27.23 22.31
C SER A 56 45.76 -28.06 23.51
N LEU A 57 44.62 -27.71 24.13
CA LEU A 57 44.09 -28.43 25.30
C LEU A 57 43.63 -29.85 24.92
N ASP A 58 43.01 -30.01 23.76
CA ASP A 58 42.61 -31.32 23.22
C ASP A 58 43.81 -32.23 22.97
N GLU A 59 44.93 -31.67 22.48
CA GLU A 59 46.15 -32.42 22.21
C GLU A 59 46.86 -32.83 23.51
N HIS A 60 46.98 -31.91 24.46
CA HIS A 60 47.54 -32.16 25.78
C HIS A 60 47.05 -31.11 26.78
N TYR A 61 46.27 -31.55 27.76
CA TYR A 61 45.78 -30.67 28.83
C TYR A 61 46.93 -30.02 29.61
N HIS A 62 46.82 -28.71 29.82
CA HIS A 62 47.75 -27.94 30.64
C HIS A 62 47.00 -26.76 31.28
N LYS A 63 47.05 -26.68 32.61
CA LYS A 63 46.31 -25.66 33.39
C LYS A 63 46.66 -24.22 32.98
N GLY A 64 47.90 -23.96 32.60
CA GLY A 64 48.29 -22.63 32.12
C GLY A 64 47.66 -22.27 30.76
N THR A 65 47.38 -23.26 29.92
CA THR A 65 46.71 -23.04 28.62
C THR A 65 45.22 -22.79 28.81
N GLU A 66 44.59 -23.47 29.78
CA GLU A 66 43.20 -23.25 30.18
C GLU A 66 43.02 -21.81 30.69
N ALA A 67 43.89 -21.34 31.59
CA ALA A 67 43.82 -19.96 32.09
C ALA A 67 43.95 -18.90 30.97
N ILE A 68 44.81 -19.13 29.98
CA ILE A 68 44.96 -18.23 28.82
C ILE A 68 43.73 -18.31 27.91
N LEU A 69 43.11 -19.47 27.78
CA LEU A 69 41.86 -19.62 27.04
C LEU A 69 40.72 -18.85 27.71
N ASP A 70 40.57 -18.97 29.03
CA ASP A 70 39.56 -18.24 29.79
C ASP A 70 39.75 -16.71 29.66
N GLU A 71 40.99 -16.23 29.77
CA GLU A 71 41.33 -14.82 29.56
C GLU A 71 41.03 -14.36 28.12
N ALA A 72 41.32 -15.20 27.12
CA ALA A 72 41.01 -14.92 25.72
C ALA A 72 39.51 -14.86 25.44
N GLU A 73 38.72 -15.74 26.05
CA GLU A 73 37.25 -15.73 25.93
C GLU A 73 36.67 -14.48 26.60
N SER A 74 37.13 -14.12 27.81
CA SER A 74 36.75 -12.86 28.48
C SER A 74 37.10 -11.63 27.66
N THR A 75 38.31 -11.58 27.09
CA THR A 75 38.74 -10.46 26.24
C THR A 75 37.89 -10.36 24.98
N MET A 76 37.54 -11.49 24.36
CA MET A 76 36.67 -11.51 23.20
C MET A 76 35.27 -10.99 23.55
N GLU A 77 34.68 -11.40 24.67
CA GLU A 77 33.38 -10.91 25.14
C GLU A 77 33.39 -9.38 25.34
N GLU A 78 34.42 -8.84 26.02
CA GLU A 78 34.59 -7.39 26.18
C GLU A 78 34.71 -6.65 24.84
N MET A 79 35.44 -7.22 23.87
CA MET A 79 35.56 -6.65 22.53
C MET A 79 34.22 -6.70 21.76
N GLU A 80 33.46 -7.78 21.87
CA GLU A 80 32.13 -7.91 21.24
C GLU A 80 31.16 -6.88 21.83
N GLU A 81 31.19 -6.63 23.14
CA GLU A 81 30.39 -5.60 23.80
C GLU A 81 30.73 -4.19 23.27
N LEU A 82 32.02 -3.85 23.21
CA LEU A 82 32.47 -2.55 22.68
C LEU A 82 32.09 -2.37 21.20
N GLU A 83 32.18 -3.44 20.40
CA GLU A 83 31.76 -3.43 19.01
C GLU A 83 30.26 -3.24 18.85
N GLU A 84 29.44 -3.88 19.70
CA GLU A 84 27.98 -3.71 19.70
C GLU A 84 27.59 -2.28 20.11
N GLU A 85 28.24 -1.69 21.11
CA GLU A 85 28.02 -0.30 21.50
C GLU A 85 28.38 0.67 20.36
N ALA A 86 29.54 0.45 19.72
CA ALA A 86 29.96 1.25 18.56
C ALA A 86 28.97 1.09 17.38
N ALA A 87 28.49 -0.12 17.13
CA ALA A 87 27.48 -0.40 16.11
C ALA A 87 26.16 0.32 16.43
N LYS A 88 25.71 0.28 17.68
CA LYS A 88 24.50 0.94 18.17
C LYS A 88 24.59 2.46 17.99
N HIS A 89 25.72 3.07 18.35
CA HIS A 89 25.95 4.50 18.16
C HIS A 89 25.85 4.90 16.67
N HIS A 90 26.51 4.16 15.77
CA HIS A 90 26.40 4.41 14.33
C HIS A 90 24.97 4.22 13.80
N ARG A 91 24.25 3.21 14.29
CA ARG A 91 22.85 2.96 13.92
C ARG A 91 21.94 4.11 14.35
N GLU A 92 22.11 4.65 15.54
CA GLU A 92 21.31 5.77 16.05
C GLU A 92 21.55 7.04 15.25
N LYS A 93 22.81 7.36 14.96
CA LYS A 93 23.17 8.45 14.05
C LYS A 93 22.60 8.25 12.65
N GLY A 94 22.61 7.02 12.12
CA GLY A 94 21.99 6.68 10.84
C GLY A 94 20.47 6.92 10.84
N LYS A 95 19.78 6.58 11.93
CA LYS A 95 18.34 6.83 12.10
C LYS A 95 18.01 8.32 12.19
N GLU A 96 18.84 9.11 12.86
CA GLU A 96 18.69 10.56 12.89
C GLU A 96 18.79 11.16 11.47
N LEU A 97 19.82 10.78 10.71
CA LEU A 97 20.01 11.21 9.33
C LEU A 97 18.86 10.74 8.41
N LEU A 98 18.30 9.55 8.64
CA LEU A 98 17.09 9.08 7.96
C LEU A 98 15.89 10.00 8.21
N SER A 99 15.69 10.45 9.45
CA SER A 99 14.58 11.38 9.78
C SER A 99 14.76 12.74 9.08
N GLN A 100 16.01 13.15 8.86
CA GLN A 100 16.38 14.33 8.09
C GLN A 100 16.35 14.12 6.56
N LYS A 101 15.95 12.92 6.08
CA LYS A 101 15.98 12.53 4.65
C LYS A 101 17.38 12.58 4.00
N LYS A 102 18.46 12.54 4.79
CA LYS A 102 19.85 12.49 4.31
C LYS A 102 20.29 11.06 4.02
N TYR A 103 19.70 10.45 2.99
CA TYR A 103 19.81 9.02 2.74
C TYR A 103 21.23 8.52 2.46
N LYS A 104 22.05 9.29 1.73
CA LYS A 104 23.45 8.92 1.43
C LYS A 104 24.29 8.84 2.71
N GLU A 105 24.19 9.87 3.55
CA GLU A 105 24.93 9.94 4.82
C GLU A 105 24.43 8.85 5.79
N ALA A 106 23.13 8.60 5.84
CA ALA A 106 22.55 7.54 6.64
C ALA A 106 23.06 6.15 6.21
N ALA A 107 23.10 5.86 4.92
CA ALA A 107 23.63 4.60 4.38
C ALA A 107 25.10 4.37 4.76
N ILE A 108 25.91 5.44 4.79
CA ILE A 108 27.31 5.38 5.25
C ILE A 108 27.36 5.01 6.75
N GLN A 109 26.52 5.62 7.59
CA GLN A 109 26.49 5.27 9.02
C GLN A 109 26.04 3.83 9.25
N PHE A 110 25.01 3.35 8.56
CA PHE A 110 24.60 1.94 8.66
C PHE A 110 25.69 0.99 8.15
N THR A 111 26.46 1.38 7.13
CA THR A 111 27.61 0.59 6.68
C THR A 111 28.70 0.52 7.76
N LYS A 112 28.95 1.61 8.50
CA LYS A 112 29.85 1.59 9.66
C LYS A 112 29.31 0.71 10.79
N ALA A 113 28.00 0.74 11.05
CA ALA A 113 27.36 -0.13 12.03
C ALA A 113 27.50 -1.62 11.65
N ILE A 114 27.28 -1.97 10.38
CA ILE A 114 27.44 -3.35 9.86
C ILE A 114 28.88 -3.82 9.96
N LYS A 115 29.86 -2.94 9.70
CA LYS A 115 31.29 -3.28 9.88
C LYS A 115 31.67 -3.59 11.33
N LYS A 116 30.94 -3.03 12.30
CA LYS A 116 31.16 -3.28 13.73
C LYS A 116 30.38 -4.50 14.21
N ASN A 117 29.11 -4.63 13.83
CA ASN A 117 28.34 -5.84 14.04
C ASN A 117 27.52 -6.20 12.79
N ALA A 118 27.96 -7.26 12.10
CA ALA A 118 27.32 -7.78 10.90
C ALA A 118 26.15 -8.73 11.17
N LEU A 119 25.82 -9.02 12.43
CA LEU A 119 24.76 -9.95 12.82
C LEU A 119 23.40 -9.27 13.06
N ASN A 120 23.36 -7.94 13.09
CA ASN A 120 22.12 -7.22 13.39
C ASN A 120 21.25 -7.00 12.14
N PRO A 121 20.11 -7.70 11.98
CA PRO A 121 19.25 -7.62 10.79
C PRO A 121 18.68 -6.22 10.57
N ARG A 122 18.54 -5.42 11.63
CA ARG A 122 17.97 -4.06 11.57
C ARG A 122 18.86 -3.12 10.79
N ASN A 123 20.19 -3.28 10.89
CA ASN A 123 21.14 -2.42 10.19
C ASN A 123 21.03 -2.59 8.67
N PHE A 124 20.86 -3.84 8.22
CA PHE A 124 20.64 -4.14 6.80
C PHE A 124 19.28 -3.61 6.31
N SER A 125 18.19 -3.83 7.05
CA SER A 125 16.87 -3.26 6.69
C SER A 125 16.86 -1.73 6.63
N ASP A 126 17.52 -1.05 7.58
CA ASP A 126 17.58 0.41 7.60
C ASP A 126 18.49 0.95 6.47
N ARG A 127 19.57 0.22 6.11
CA ARG A 127 20.39 0.53 4.93
C ARG A 127 19.65 0.27 3.61
N ALA A 128 18.88 -0.82 3.51
CA ALA A 128 18.00 -1.12 2.39
C ALA A 128 17.01 0.03 2.16
N LYS A 129 16.40 0.56 3.23
CA LYS A 129 15.55 1.75 3.15
C LYS A 129 16.27 2.93 2.51
N CYS A 130 17.50 3.22 2.94
CA CYS A 130 18.29 4.31 2.37
C CYS A 130 18.57 4.06 0.88
N ARG A 131 18.89 2.83 0.50
CA ARG A 131 19.19 2.45 -0.89
C ARG A 131 17.96 2.55 -1.81
N ILE A 132 16.79 2.14 -1.31
CA ILE A 132 15.50 2.32 -2.00
C ILE A 132 15.25 3.80 -2.33
N GLU A 133 15.40 4.68 -1.33
CA GLU A 133 15.21 6.13 -1.51
C GLU A 133 16.25 6.76 -2.45
N LEU A 134 17.40 6.12 -2.60
CA LEU A 134 18.46 6.51 -3.53
C LEU A 134 18.33 5.85 -4.91
N ASN A 135 17.28 5.06 -5.14
CA ASN A 135 17.05 4.26 -6.35
C ASN A 135 18.16 3.23 -6.65
N ALA A 136 18.94 2.83 -5.64
CA ALA A 136 19.93 1.75 -5.70
C ALA A 136 19.23 0.41 -5.38
N LEU A 137 18.34 -0.01 -6.29
CA LEU A 137 17.40 -1.10 -6.03
C LEU A 137 18.09 -2.47 -5.88
N ALA A 138 19.10 -2.77 -6.70
CA ALA A 138 19.81 -4.05 -6.63
C ALA A 138 20.52 -4.23 -5.27
N GLU A 139 21.26 -3.22 -4.83
CA GLU A 139 21.93 -3.23 -3.53
C GLU A 139 20.91 -3.17 -2.37
N GLY A 140 19.75 -2.53 -2.58
CA GLY A 140 18.65 -2.55 -1.63
C GLY A 140 18.05 -3.95 -1.45
N LEU A 141 17.94 -4.72 -2.54
CA LEU A 141 17.48 -6.11 -2.53
C LEU A 141 18.43 -7.00 -1.74
N GLU A 142 19.74 -6.91 -2.01
CA GLU A 142 20.77 -7.66 -1.30
C GLU A 142 20.73 -7.40 0.21
N ASP A 143 20.56 -6.14 0.62
CA ASP A 143 20.42 -5.81 2.04
C ASP A 143 19.14 -6.37 2.64
N ALA A 144 18.03 -6.32 1.92
CA ALA A 144 16.77 -6.85 2.40
C ALA A 144 16.81 -8.39 2.55
N ASP A 145 17.43 -9.08 1.59
CA ASP A 145 17.68 -10.52 1.66
C ASP A 145 18.59 -10.87 2.83
N LYS A 146 19.69 -10.13 3.02
CA LYS A 146 20.58 -10.36 4.16
C LYS A 146 19.89 -10.12 5.50
N SER A 147 18.98 -9.14 5.57
CA SER A 147 18.17 -8.88 6.76
C SER A 147 17.28 -10.08 7.11
N ILE A 148 16.65 -10.71 6.12
CA ILE A 148 15.80 -11.91 6.29
C ILE A 148 16.65 -13.15 6.62
N GLU A 149 17.82 -13.29 6.00
CA GLU A 149 18.76 -14.39 6.28
C GLU A 149 19.22 -14.37 7.75
N LEU A 150 19.51 -13.18 8.28
CA LEU A 150 19.94 -12.99 9.67
C LEU A 150 18.81 -13.21 10.69
N ASP A 151 17.59 -12.75 10.37
CA ASP A 151 16.41 -12.99 11.20
C ASP A 151 15.17 -13.23 10.33
N PRO A 152 14.81 -14.51 10.08
CA PRO A 152 13.64 -14.86 9.29
C PRO A 152 12.31 -14.42 9.89
N THR A 153 12.27 -14.00 11.16
CA THR A 153 11.07 -13.47 11.83
C THR A 153 10.98 -11.96 11.76
N PHE A 154 12.00 -11.29 11.23
CA PHE A 154 12.04 -9.83 11.14
C PHE A 154 11.18 -9.31 9.97
N TRP A 155 9.91 -9.02 10.25
CA TRP A 155 8.93 -8.57 9.25
C TRP A 155 9.37 -7.35 8.40
N LYS A 156 10.22 -6.46 8.94
CA LYS A 156 10.73 -5.31 8.18
C LYS A 156 11.68 -5.71 7.06
N GLY A 157 12.39 -6.84 7.19
CA GLY A 157 13.19 -7.39 6.08
C GLY A 157 12.30 -7.70 4.88
N TYR A 158 11.19 -8.42 5.10
CA TYR A 158 10.19 -8.71 4.07
C TYR A 158 9.53 -7.43 3.52
N LEU A 159 9.23 -6.44 4.38
CA LEU A 159 8.71 -5.15 3.92
C LEU A 159 9.68 -4.49 2.93
N ARG A 160 10.98 -4.42 3.26
CA ARG A 160 11.99 -3.81 2.38
C ARG A 160 12.19 -4.60 1.10
N LYS A 161 12.24 -5.93 1.18
CA LYS A 161 12.37 -6.79 0.00
C LYS A 161 11.17 -6.61 -0.95
N GLY A 162 9.96 -6.63 -0.42
CA GLY A 162 8.75 -6.40 -1.20
C GLY A 162 8.69 -4.99 -1.80
N GLU A 163 9.14 -3.96 -1.08
CA GLU A 163 9.22 -2.59 -1.60
C GLU A 163 10.21 -2.50 -2.78
N VAL A 164 11.38 -3.13 -2.67
CA VAL A 164 12.37 -3.16 -3.75
C VAL A 164 11.81 -3.91 -4.97
N GLN A 165 11.25 -5.11 -4.77
CA GLN A 165 10.66 -5.91 -5.85
C GLN A 165 9.52 -5.16 -6.55
N PHE A 166 8.68 -4.45 -5.79
CA PHE A 166 7.62 -3.60 -6.35
C PHE A 166 8.19 -2.49 -7.23
N LEU A 167 9.24 -1.80 -6.77
CA LEU A 167 9.92 -0.74 -7.55
C LEU A 167 10.65 -1.29 -8.78
N MET A 168 11.06 -2.56 -8.75
CA MET A 168 11.61 -3.28 -9.90
C MET A 168 10.54 -3.82 -10.85
N HIS A 169 9.25 -3.52 -10.61
CA HIS A 169 8.10 -4.02 -11.38
C HIS A 169 7.87 -5.54 -11.30
N ASN A 170 8.49 -6.23 -10.35
CA ASN A 170 8.28 -7.65 -10.07
C ASN A 170 7.13 -7.81 -9.06
N TYR A 171 5.91 -7.45 -9.49
CA TYR A 171 4.75 -7.32 -8.61
C TYR A 171 4.30 -8.64 -7.99
N GLU A 172 4.38 -9.75 -8.73
CA GLU A 172 4.04 -11.08 -8.24
C GLU A 172 4.98 -11.52 -7.11
N ASP A 173 6.29 -11.34 -7.32
CA ASP A 173 7.31 -11.68 -6.32
C ASP A 173 7.19 -10.77 -5.09
N ALA A 174 6.97 -9.47 -5.29
CA ALA A 174 6.71 -8.51 -4.22
C ALA A 174 5.52 -8.95 -3.36
N MET A 175 4.43 -9.38 -4.00
CA MET A 175 3.24 -9.86 -3.31
C MET A 175 3.53 -11.12 -2.49
N THR A 176 4.25 -12.11 -3.06
CA THR A 176 4.64 -13.30 -2.29
C THR A 176 5.51 -12.96 -1.08
N THR A 177 6.50 -12.09 -1.26
CA THR A 177 7.37 -11.64 -0.16
C THR A 177 6.57 -10.93 0.94
N TYR A 178 5.63 -10.06 0.58
CA TYR A 178 4.77 -9.40 1.56
C TYR A 178 3.87 -10.40 2.31
N LEU A 179 3.32 -11.40 1.62
CA LEU A 179 2.54 -12.48 2.23
C LEU A 179 3.37 -13.28 3.24
N ASP A 180 4.63 -13.57 2.93
CA ASP A 180 5.53 -14.21 3.88
C ASP A 180 5.81 -13.32 5.09
N GLY A 181 6.03 -12.02 4.88
CA GLY A 181 6.23 -11.05 5.96
C GLY A 181 5.04 -10.91 6.93
N LEU A 182 3.80 -11.13 6.45
CA LEU A 182 2.59 -11.07 7.28
C LEU A 182 2.57 -12.11 8.40
N LYS A 183 3.32 -13.21 8.26
CA LYS A 183 3.41 -14.29 9.24
C LYS A 183 4.08 -13.84 10.55
N TYR A 184 4.95 -12.83 10.50
CA TYR A 184 5.88 -12.52 11.59
C TYR A 184 5.71 -11.13 12.24
N GLY A 185 4.92 -10.21 11.65
CA GLY A 185 4.89 -8.80 12.05
C GLY A 185 3.64 -8.34 12.83
N PRO A 186 3.79 -7.54 13.91
CA PRO A 186 2.67 -6.90 14.60
C PRO A 186 2.06 -5.72 13.81
N GLN A 187 2.84 -5.08 12.93
CA GLN A 187 2.43 -3.88 12.20
C GLN A 187 1.98 -4.22 10.77
N LYS A 188 0.90 -4.99 10.69
CA LYS A 188 0.40 -5.57 9.43
C LYS A 188 -0.04 -4.52 8.39
N THR A 189 -0.37 -3.30 8.81
CA THR A 189 -0.93 -2.24 7.94
C THR A 189 -0.01 -1.86 6.78
N THR A 190 1.28 -1.65 7.03
CA THR A 190 2.23 -1.24 5.97
C THR A 190 2.47 -2.34 4.94
N ILE A 191 2.51 -3.59 5.39
CA ILE A 191 2.60 -4.76 4.51
C ILE A 191 1.30 -4.91 3.70
N TYR A 192 0.14 -4.73 4.33
CA TYR A 192 -1.16 -4.74 3.65
C TYR A 192 -1.23 -3.69 2.53
N ASP A 193 -0.75 -2.47 2.79
CA ASP A 193 -0.67 -1.41 1.78
C ASP A 193 0.28 -1.78 0.63
N GLY A 194 1.38 -2.47 0.93
CA GLY A 194 2.27 -3.07 -0.09
C GLY A 194 1.54 -4.07 -0.98
N ILE A 195 0.81 -5.02 -0.38
CA ILE A 195 0.04 -6.04 -1.10
C ILE A 195 -1.06 -5.40 -1.96
N LYS A 196 -1.79 -4.43 -1.41
CA LYS A 196 -2.84 -3.71 -2.15
C LYS A 196 -2.28 -3.02 -3.40
N ARG A 197 -1.13 -2.33 -3.26
CA ARG A 197 -0.46 -1.71 -4.41
C ARG A 197 -0.02 -2.73 -5.45
N CYS A 198 0.51 -3.89 -5.05
CA CYS A 198 0.86 -4.97 -5.99
C CYS A 198 -0.36 -5.46 -6.77
N LEU A 199 -1.47 -5.71 -6.08
CA LEU A 199 -2.71 -6.17 -6.70
C LEU A 199 -3.30 -5.18 -7.70
N GLU A 200 -3.24 -3.88 -7.41
CA GLU A 200 -3.66 -2.83 -8.34
C GLU A 200 -2.84 -2.89 -9.63
N GLN A 201 -1.50 -2.98 -9.51
CA GLN A 201 -0.62 -3.06 -10.69
C GLN A 201 -0.85 -4.34 -11.50
N ILE A 202 -1.03 -5.49 -10.84
CA ILE A 202 -1.28 -6.78 -11.51
C ILE A 202 -2.63 -6.75 -12.25
N LYS A 203 -3.69 -6.17 -11.66
CA LYS A 203 -5.00 -6.02 -12.33
C LYS A 203 -4.95 -5.10 -13.54
N MET A 204 -4.16 -4.03 -13.47
CA MET A 204 -3.99 -3.08 -14.58
C MET A 204 -3.28 -3.72 -15.78
N ALA A 205 -2.46 -4.76 -15.56
CA ALA A 205 -1.73 -5.47 -16.61
C ALA A 205 -2.60 -6.38 -17.52
N LYS A 206 -3.94 -6.37 -17.37
CA LYS A 206 -4.99 -6.95 -18.23
C LYS A 206 -4.96 -8.46 -18.58
N ASP A 207 -3.87 -9.20 -18.41
CA ASP A 207 -3.74 -10.60 -18.89
C ASP A 207 -3.20 -11.63 -17.88
N ARG A 208 -3.16 -11.35 -16.56
CA ARG A 208 -2.59 -12.29 -15.55
C ARG A 208 -3.58 -12.71 -14.47
N ASP A 209 -4.78 -13.04 -14.89
CA ASP A 209 -5.94 -13.14 -14.01
C ASP A 209 -5.89 -14.36 -13.06
N GLU A 210 -5.20 -15.45 -13.42
CA GLU A 210 -5.23 -16.69 -12.63
C GLU A 210 -4.27 -16.68 -11.44
N ARG A 211 -2.99 -16.34 -11.65
CA ARG A 211 -2.01 -16.24 -10.55
C ARG A 211 -2.32 -15.09 -9.59
N ALA A 212 -2.90 -14.00 -10.10
CA ALA A 212 -3.40 -12.90 -9.27
C ALA A 212 -4.57 -13.34 -8.38
N LYS A 213 -5.49 -14.17 -8.91
CA LYS A 213 -6.57 -14.78 -8.13
C LYS A 213 -6.02 -15.72 -7.07
N ASP A 214 -5.06 -16.58 -7.39
CA ASP A 214 -4.45 -17.50 -6.42
C ASP A 214 -3.75 -16.76 -5.28
N LEU A 215 -2.96 -15.72 -5.60
CA LEU A 215 -2.32 -14.88 -4.59
C LEU A 215 -3.34 -14.11 -3.74
N TRP A 216 -4.45 -13.70 -4.33
CA TRP A 216 -5.55 -13.05 -3.62
C TRP A 216 -6.30 -14.00 -2.68
N GLU A 217 -6.53 -15.24 -3.09
CA GLU A 217 -7.10 -16.28 -2.23
C GLU A 217 -6.13 -16.68 -1.10
N ALA A 218 -4.83 -16.80 -1.40
CA ALA A 218 -3.80 -17.02 -0.40
C ALA A 218 -3.73 -15.86 0.62
N PHE A 219 -3.86 -14.63 0.14
CA PHE A 219 -3.97 -13.44 0.98
C PHE A 219 -5.18 -13.51 1.91
N LYS A 220 -6.38 -13.77 1.39
CA LYS A 220 -7.60 -13.93 2.21
C LYS A 220 -7.41 -14.98 3.29
N LYS A 221 -6.85 -16.14 2.93
CA LYS A 221 -6.64 -17.27 3.84
C LYS A 221 -5.60 -16.98 4.92
N SER A 222 -4.57 -16.20 4.60
CA SER A 222 -3.53 -15.80 5.56
C SER A 222 -3.99 -14.70 6.53
N SER A 223 -5.08 -14.00 6.22
CA SER A 223 -5.64 -12.90 7.03
C SER A 223 -6.75 -13.39 7.97
N SER A 224 -6.40 -14.14 9.02
CA SER A 224 -7.39 -14.68 9.98
C SER A 224 -8.08 -13.61 10.87
N SER A 225 -9.40 -13.79 11.03
CA SER A 225 -10.38 -13.27 12.02
C SER A 225 -10.76 -11.78 12.05
N GLN A 226 -9.85 -10.83 12.29
CA GLN A 226 -10.27 -9.41 12.34
C GLN A 226 -10.53 -8.81 10.96
N VAL A 227 -9.77 -9.23 9.96
CA VAL A 227 -9.94 -8.77 8.58
C VAL A 227 -11.15 -9.41 7.94
N GLU A 228 -11.50 -10.67 8.23
CA GLU A 228 -12.78 -11.27 7.83
C GLU A 228 -13.96 -10.49 8.39
N LYS A 229 -13.94 -10.12 9.68
CA LYS A 229 -15.02 -9.29 10.27
C LYS A 229 -15.14 -7.94 9.57
N LEU A 230 -14.02 -7.26 9.31
CA LEU A 230 -13.99 -5.95 8.66
C LEU A 230 -14.28 -6.01 7.17
N MET A 231 -13.86 -7.06 6.46
CA MET A 231 -14.15 -7.29 5.05
C MET A 231 -15.58 -7.73 4.84
N MET A 232 -16.11 -8.60 5.71
CA MET A 232 -17.51 -9.00 5.68
C MET A 232 -18.42 -7.82 6.06
N GLN A 233 -18.01 -6.99 7.03
CA GLN A 233 -18.69 -5.71 7.30
C GLN A 233 -18.59 -4.74 6.12
N ARG A 234 -17.41 -4.61 5.48
CA ARG A 234 -17.25 -3.77 4.28
C ARG A 234 -18.10 -4.29 3.13
N ASP A 235 -18.13 -5.59 2.87
CA ASP A 235 -18.83 -6.20 1.75
C ASP A 235 -20.35 -6.07 1.95
N VAL A 236 -20.86 -6.29 3.16
CA VAL A 236 -22.25 -5.99 3.53
C VAL A 236 -22.56 -4.51 3.30
N VAL A 237 -21.72 -3.59 3.79
CA VAL A 237 -21.91 -2.14 3.59
C VAL A 237 -21.85 -1.76 2.10
N THR A 238 -21.00 -2.40 1.29
CA THR A 238 -20.93 -2.11 -0.15
C THR A 238 -22.14 -2.62 -0.92
N VAL A 239 -22.70 -3.78 -0.53
CA VAL A 239 -23.94 -4.31 -1.11
C VAL A 239 -25.13 -3.45 -0.69
N GLU A 240 -25.21 -3.04 0.57
CA GLU A 240 -26.23 -2.12 1.07
C GLU A 240 -26.13 -0.75 0.39
N LEU A 241 -24.92 -0.21 0.23
CA LEU A 241 -24.68 1.05 -0.47
C LEU A 241 -25.08 0.97 -1.94
N LYS A 242 -24.81 -0.14 -2.62
CA LYS A 242 -25.24 -0.36 -4.01
C LYS A 242 -26.77 -0.44 -4.11
N SER A 243 -27.41 -1.24 -3.23
CA SER A 243 -28.86 -1.36 -3.18
C SER A 243 -29.54 -0.03 -2.82
N ALA A 244 -28.96 0.76 -1.91
CA ALA A 244 -29.45 2.09 -1.55
C ALA A 244 -29.32 3.08 -2.72
N LYS A 245 -28.21 3.03 -3.47
CA LYS A 245 -28.05 3.83 -4.69
C LYS A 245 -29.08 3.48 -5.77
N GLU A 246 -29.35 2.18 -5.97
CA GLU A 246 -30.39 1.72 -6.90
C GLU A 246 -31.79 2.16 -6.46
N ARG A 247 -32.11 2.08 -5.15
CA ARG A 247 -33.38 2.60 -4.61
C ARG A 247 -33.51 4.12 -4.78
N ASN A 248 -32.44 4.87 -4.50
CA ASN A 248 -32.44 6.32 -4.68
C ASN A 248 -32.65 6.69 -6.16
N ALA A 249 -31.97 6.02 -7.09
CA ALA A 249 -32.17 6.24 -8.51
C ALA A 249 -33.63 5.95 -8.93
N ASN A 250 -34.24 4.89 -8.40
CA ASN A 250 -35.64 4.56 -8.68
C ASN A 250 -36.61 5.58 -8.06
N LEU A 251 -36.35 6.06 -6.84
CA LEU A 251 -37.14 7.12 -6.20
C LEU A 251 -37.01 8.46 -6.94
N GLU A 252 -35.82 8.80 -7.41
CA GLU A 252 -35.58 9.98 -8.26
C GLU A 252 -36.38 9.88 -9.57
N GLN A 253 -36.41 8.70 -10.19
CA GLN A 253 -37.24 8.45 -11.37
C GLN A 253 -38.73 8.60 -11.06
N GLN A 254 -39.23 7.98 -9.99
CA GLN A 254 -40.64 8.09 -9.57
C GLN A 254 -41.02 9.53 -9.23
N LEU A 255 -40.13 10.28 -8.57
CA LEU A 255 -40.34 11.69 -8.26
C LEU A 255 -40.40 12.52 -9.55
N SER A 256 -39.52 12.26 -10.52
CA SER A 256 -39.55 12.93 -11.82
C SER A 256 -40.85 12.63 -12.58
N GLU A 257 -41.35 11.38 -12.53
CA GLU A 257 -42.63 11.00 -13.13
C GLU A 257 -43.81 11.72 -12.44
N GLN A 258 -43.82 11.76 -11.10
CA GLN A 258 -44.83 12.48 -10.32
C GLN A 258 -44.82 13.99 -10.61
N ILE A 259 -43.64 14.61 -10.67
CA ILE A 259 -43.49 16.03 -11.02
C ILE A 259 -44.07 16.27 -12.42
N SER A 260 -43.72 15.44 -13.41
CA SER A 260 -44.26 15.58 -14.77
C SER A 260 -45.78 15.42 -14.83
N HIS A 261 -46.35 14.57 -13.97
CA HIS A 261 -47.79 14.39 -13.86
C HIS A 261 -48.47 15.62 -13.25
N ILE A 262 -47.88 16.18 -12.18
CA ILE A 262 -48.38 17.39 -11.53
C ILE A 262 -48.28 18.59 -12.48
N GLU A 263 -47.17 18.76 -13.19
CA GLU A 263 -47.01 19.80 -14.21
C GLU A 263 -48.10 19.69 -15.29
N ARG A 264 -48.42 18.47 -15.73
CA ARG A 264 -49.51 18.23 -16.67
C ARG A 264 -50.88 18.57 -16.07
N LEU A 265 -51.15 18.19 -14.83
CA LEU A 265 -52.41 18.54 -14.15
C LEU A 265 -52.55 20.05 -13.94
N LEU A 266 -51.48 20.74 -13.52
CA LEU A 266 -51.45 22.19 -13.38
C LEU A 266 -51.65 22.88 -14.73
N SER A 267 -51.10 22.35 -15.82
CA SER A 267 -51.33 22.89 -17.16
C SER A 267 -52.81 22.80 -17.58
N ILE A 268 -53.50 21.73 -17.16
CA ILE A 268 -54.95 21.56 -17.42
C ILE A 268 -55.76 22.47 -16.51
N GLN A 269 -55.38 22.59 -15.24
CA GLN A 269 -56.11 23.40 -14.26
C GLN A 269 -55.96 24.90 -14.52
N ASN A 270 -54.84 25.32 -15.12
CA ASN A 270 -54.59 26.69 -15.56
C ASN A 270 -55.08 26.98 -16.98
N SER A 271 -55.66 26.00 -17.69
CA SER A 271 -56.30 26.26 -18.98
C SER A 271 -57.70 26.80 -18.76
N GLU A 272 -58.00 27.97 -19.33
CA GLU A 272 -59.34 28.53 -19.22
C GLU A 272 -60.36 27.63 -19.94
N PRO A 273 -61.55 27.38 -19.34
CA PRO A 273 -62.54 26.54 -19.97
C PRO A 273 -62.89 27.04 -21.38
N PRO A 274 -63.10 26.15 -22.37
CA PRO A 274 -63.24 26.54 -23.78
C PRO A 274 -64.35 27.56 -24.08
N HIS A 275 -65.38 27.65 -23.23
CA HIS A 275 -66.49 28.60 -23.39
C HIS A 275 -66.15 30.03 -22.96
N PHE A 276 -65.02 30.24 -22.27
CA PHE A 276 -64.46 31.57 -22.00
C PHE A 276 -63.49 32.02 -23.09
N ILE A 277 -63.13 31.15 -24.03
CA ILE A 277 -62.19 31.45 -25.11
C ILE A 277 -62.98 31.91 -26.35
N CYS A 278 -62.58 33.04 -26.92
CA CYS A 278 -63.17 33.58 -28.13
C CYS A 278 -62.82 32.66 -29.32
N PRO A 279 -63.78 32.17 -30.11
CA PRO A 279 -63.48 31.30 -31.25
C PRO A 279 -62.63 31.98 -32.34
N ILE A 280 -62.71 33.31 -32.46
CA ILE A 280 -61.97 34.09 -33.48
C ILE A 280 -60.53 34.37 -33.02
N SER A 281 -60.33 34.90 -31.81
CA SER A 281 -59.01 35.33 -31.34
C SER A 281 -58.23 34.23 -30.61
N GLN A 282 -58.89 33.14 -30.19
CA GLN A 282 -58.32 32.06 -29.37
C GLN A 282 -57.75 32.57 -28.02
N GLU A 283 -58.22 33.73 -27.57
CA GLU A 283 -57.89 34.35 -26.28
C GLU A 283 -59.13 34.38 -25.37
N VAL A 284 -58.93 34.55 -24.06
CA VAL A 284 -60.02 34.70 -23.09
C VAL A 284 -60.84 35.95 -23.40
N MET A 285 -62.16 35.79 -23.53
CA MET A 285 -63.11 36.88 -23.78
C MET A 285 -63.21 37.80 -22.54
N ASN A 286 -63.01 39.10 -22.75
CA ASN A 286 -63.21 40.15 -21.75
C ASN A 286 -64.59 40.83 -21.88
N ASP A 287 -65.15 40.95 -23.09
CA ASP A 287 -66.50 41.50 -23.33
C ASP A 287 -67.35 40.53 -24.19
N PRO A 288 -67.78 39.39 -23.62
CA PRO A 288 -68.50 38.35 -24.35
C PRO A 288 -69.83 38.87 -24.91
N HIS A 289 -70.03 38.68 -26.21
CA HIS A 289 -71.29 38.97 -26.91
C HIS A 289 -71.84 37.68 -27.53
N PHE A 290 -73.09 37.39 -27.21
CA PHE A 290 -73.81 36.26 -27.75
C PHE A 290 -74.34 36.59 -29.13
N ALA A 291 -74.12 35.68 -30.07
CA ALA A 291 -74.53 35.79 -31.45
C ALA A 291 -75.73 34.91 -31.78
N ALA A 292 -76.41 35.22 -32.88
CA ALA A 292 -77.59 34.48 -33.34
C ALA A 292 -77.28 33.02 -33.76
N ASP A 293 -76.01 32.70 -33.99
CA ASP A 293 -75.51 31.36 -34.31
C ASP A 293 -75.32 30.47 -33.05
N GLY A 294 -75.67 30.98 -31.87
CA GLY A 294 -75.55 30.25 -30.62
C GLY A 294 -74.16 30.30 -29.98
N HIS A 295 -73.21 31.03 -30.55
CA HIS A 295 -71.84 31.14 -30.05
C HIS A 295 -71.60 32.49 -29.35
N THR A 296 -70.62 32.52 -28.45
CA THR A 296 -70.19 33.75 -27.78
C THR A 296 -68.84 34.17 -28.33
N TYR A 297 -68.70 35.45 -28.65
CA TYR A 297 -67.48 36.02 -29.21
C TYR A 297 -67.04 37.25 -28.41
N GLU A 298 -65.76 37.61 -28.52
CA GLU A 298 -65.29 38.91 -28.05
C GLU A 298 -65.91 40.04 -28.88
N ALA A 299 -66.45 41.06 -28.22
CA ALA A 299 -67.22 42.14 -28.85
C ALA A 299 -66.47 42.83 -29.99
N GLU A 300 -65.19 43.13 -29.77
CA GLU A 300 -64.34 43.80 -30.75
C GLU A 300 -64.15 42.94 -32.00
N HIS A 301 -63.87 41.65 -31.81
CA HIS A 301 -63.57 40.71 -32.89
C HIS A 301 -64.80 40.42 -33.75
N ILE A 302 -65.98 40.21 -33.13
CA ILE A 302 -67.21 39.95 -33.88
C ILE A 302 -67.73 41.20 -34.60
N ARG A 303 -67.58 42.40 -34.00
CA ARG A 303 -67.93 43.65 -34.67
C ARG A 303 -67.01 43.91 -35.86
N LYS A 304 -65.72 43.63 -35.70
CA LYS A 304 -64.77 43.75 -36.80
C LYS A 304 -65.12 42.81 -37.95
N TRP A 305 -65.41 41.53 -37.65
CA TRP A 305 -65.86 40.55 -38.65
C TRP A 305 -67.07 41.06 -39.45
N LEU A 306 -68.09 41.61 -38.77
CA LEU A 306 -69.28 42.14 -39.44
C LEU A 306 -68.98 43.43 -40.22
N ASN A 307 -68.16 44.33 -39.68
CA ASN A 307 -67.76 45.58 -40.32
C ASN A 307 -66.88 45.36 -41.56
N ASP A 308 -66.10 44.27 -41.58
CA ASP A 308 -65.30 43.85 -42.72
C ASP A 308 -66.16 43.29 -43.87
N GLY A 309 -67.49 43.26 -43.70
CA GLY A 309 -68.47 42.97 -44.75
C GLY A 309 -68.97 41.53 -44.77
N HIS A 310 -68.66 40.73 -43.74
CA HIS A 310 -69.14 39.36 -43.63
C HIS A 310 -70.59 39.32 -43.08
N ASP A 311 -71.46 38.57 -43.74
CA ASP A 311 -72.85 38.31 -43.35
C ASP A 311 -73.07 36.86 -42.83
N THR A 312 -71.97 36.13 -42.63
CA THR A 312 -71.93 34.73 -42.20
C THR A 312 -71.35 34.57 -40.79
N SER A 313 -71.79 33.54 -40.08
CA SER A 313 -71.20 33.14 -38.79
C SER A 313 -69.72 32.77 -38.94
N PRO A 314 -68.80 33.25 -38.08
CA PRO A 314 -67.41 32.82 -38.04
C PRO A 314 -67.20 31.32 -37.72
N MET A 315 -68.18 30.68 -37.06
CA MET A 315 -68.09 29.28 -36.63
C MET A 315 -68.86 28.32 -37.54
N THR A 316 -70.04 28.71 -37.99
CA THR A 316 -70.93 27.83 -38.78
C THR A 316 -70.95 28.15 -40.27
N ASN A 317 -70.39 29.30 -40.69
CA ASN A 317 -70.46 29.83 -42.05
C ASN A 317 -71.89 30.01 -42.60
N GLU A 318 -72.91 30.04 -41.73
CA GLU A 318 -74.30 30.25 -42.14
C GLU A 318 -74.66 31.74 -42.20
N ILE A 319 -75.49 32.12 -43.19
CA ILE A 319 -75.97 33.50 -43.39
C ILE A 319 -76.99 33.85 -42.30
N THR A 320 -76.79 34.97 -41.61
CA THR A 320 -77.61 35.35 -40.45
C THR A 320 -78.30 36.70 -40.67
N SER A 321 -79.63 36.69 -40.84
CA SER A 321 -80.43 37.82 -41.33
C SER A 321 -80.66 38.97 -40.32
N SER A 322 -80.17 38.86 -39.08
CA SER A 322 -80.16 39.95 -38.11
C SER A 322 -79.19 39.62 -36.97
N TYR A 323 -77.93 39.98 -37.12
CA TYR A 323 -76.94 39.77 -36.05
C TYR A 323 -77.13 40.83 -34.96
N ILE A 324 -77.91 40.51 -33.92
CA ILE A 324 -77.95 41.30 -32.69
C ILE A 324 -76.96 40.65 -31.74
N ALA A 325 -75.72 41.14 -31.74
CA ALA A 325 -74.75 40.77 -30.73
C ALA A 325 -75.22 41.36 -29.39
N THR A 326 -75.92 40.57 -28.58
CA THR A 326 -76.35 40.98 -27.24
C THR A 326 -75.22 40.72 -26.27
N LYS A 327 -74.92 41.72 -25.42
CA LYS A 327 -73.95 41.56 -24.34
C LYS A 327 -74.41 40.43 -23.42
N ASN A 328 -73.51 39.48 -23.18
CA ASN A 328 -73.77 38.29 -22.36
C ASN A 328 -73.47 38.57 -20.88
#